data_AF-A0A7Y0N1V8-F1
#
_entry.id   AF-A0A7Y0N1V8-F1
#
_cell.length_a   1.000
_cell.length_b   1.000
_cell.length_c   1.000
_cell.angle_alpha   90.00
_cell.angle_beta   90.00
_cell.angle_gamma   90.00
#
_symmetry.space_group_name_H-M   'P 1'
#
loop_
_entity.id
_entity.type
_entity.pdbx_description
1 polymer ?
#
loop_
_entity_poly.entity_id
_entity_poly.type
_entity_poly.pdbx_seq_one_letter_code
_entity_poly.pdbx_strand_id
1 'polypeptide(L)'
;MLEKRDVHLSTATKIAMAFVLTAIAFGILTFAVTTVGEDVVIMPEIFLAIHFFQAIAEVIVGSMVVAFILSVAPKHIENFSVSLFSVAIALSGIVGAAFSTSIAMEKCQEITQEIVQTVYGDYFQLLTVLAVVMVAIARAGSVVIRRMVGAAKESEAQAQPVEI
;
A
#
# COMPACT_ATOMS: atom_id res chain seq x y z
N MET A 1 -5.94 5.92 24.77
CA MET A 1 -6.62 4.70 25.30
C MET A 1 -6.22 3.40 24.58
N LEU A 2 -5.08 3.33 23.85
CA LEU A 2 -4.45 2.05 23.44
C LEU A 2 -3.11 1.76 24.14
N GLU A 3 -2.44 2.78 24.69
CA GLU A 3 -1.23 2.64 25.52
C GLU A 3 -1.48 1.90 26.84
N LYS A 4 -2.69 2.01 27.40
CA LYS A 4 -3.07 1.33 28.65
C LYS A 4 -3.26 -0.20 28.52
N ARG A 5 -3.05 -0.76 27.33
CA ARG A 5 -3.23 -2.21 27.04
C ARG A 5 -1.98 -2.91 26.51
N ASP A 6 -0.83 -2.24 26.46
CA ASP A 6 0.48 -2.81 26.05
C ASP A 6 0.51 -3.47 24.65
N VAL A 7 -0.49 -3.16 23.80
CA VAL A 7 -0.55 -3.64 22.42
C VAL A 7 0.17 -2.64 21.52
N HIS A 8 1.49 -2.75 21.45
CA HIS A 8 2.28 -2.04 20.43
C HIS A 8 2.03 -2.71 19.07
N LEU A 9 1.15 -2.12 18.25
CA LEU A 9 1.01 -2.50 16.84
C LEU A 9 2.37 -2.31 16.15
N SER A 10 2.97 -3.41 15.68
CA SER A 10 4.24 -3.34 14.96
C SER A 10 4.09 -2.52 13.68
N THR A 11 5.18 -1.88 13.24
CA THR A 11 5.20 -1.11 11.99
C THR A 11 4.69 -1.93 10.81
N ALA A 12 5.08 -3.20 10.72
CA ALA A 12 4.60 -4.12 9.70
C ALA A 12 3.08 -4.36 9.74
N THR A 13 2.46 -4.38 10.92
CA THR A 13 0.99 -4.49 11.04
C THR A 13 0.29 -3.21 10.61
N LYS A 14 0.87 -2.04 10.90
CA LYS A 14 0.33 -0.74 10.44
C LYS A 14 0.41 -0.62 8.91
N ILE A 15 1.51 -1.07 8.30
CA ILE A 15 1.64 -1.16 6.83
C ILE A 15 0.58 -2.11 6.24
N ALA A 16 0.38 -3.28 6.83
CA ALA A 16 -0.67 -4.20 6.37
C ALA A 16 -2.09 -3.60 6.49
N MET A 17 -2.34 -2.76 7.51
CA MET A 17 -3.60 -2.02 7.64
C MET A 17 -3.77 -0.98 6.52
N ALA A 18 -2.70 -0.28 6.13
CA ALA A 18 -2.76 0.67 5.01
C ALA A 18 -3.19 -0.01 3.70
N PHE A 19 -2.63 -1.18 3.39
CA PHE A 19 -3.06 -1.94 2.20
C PHE A 19 -4.53 -2.39 2.26
N VAL A 20 -5.07 -2.66 3.45
CA VAL A 20 -6.51 -2.95 3.60
C VAL A 20 -7.35 -1.72 3.28
N LEU A 21 -6.95 -0.53 3.73
CA LEU A 21 -7.63 0.72 3.39
C LEU A 21 -7.57 1.01 1.89
N THR A 22 -6.43 0.75 1.24
CA THR A 22 -6.29 0.86 -0.23
C THR A 22 -7.20 -0.14 -0.96
N ALA A 23 -7.31 -1.37 -0.48
CA ALA A 23 -8.22 -2.37 -1.05
C ALA A 23 -9.69 -1.95 -0.92
N ILE A 24 -10.06 -1.34 0.21
CA ILE A 24 -11.41 -0.77 0.41
C ILE A 24 -11.65 0.38 -0.58
N ALA A 25 -10.68 1.29 -0.74
CA ALA A 25 -10.80 2.42 -1.67
C ALA A 25 -11.01 1.95 -3.12
N PHE A 26 -10.20 1.00 -3.60
CA PHE A 26 -10.37 0.43 -4.94
C PHE A 26 -11.64 -0.40 -5.08
N GLY A 27 -12.07 -1.10 -4.02
CA GLY A 27 -13.33 -1.83 -4.01
C GLY A 27 -14.54 -0.90 -4.18
N ILE A 28 -14.56 0.24 -3.46
CA ILE A 28 -15.60 1.27 -3.61
C ILE A 28 -15.56 1.86 -5.02
N LEU A 29 -14.37 2.16 -5.55
CA LEU A 29 -14.22 2.67 -6.90
C LEU A 29 -14.71 1.69 -7.97
N THR A 30 -14.36 0.42 -7.85
CA THR A 30 -14.81 -0.63 -8.78
C THR A 30 -16.32 -0.77 -8.76
N PHE A 31 -16.91 -0.79 -7.57
CA PHE A 31 -18.36 -0.83 -7.43
C PHE A 31 -19.01 0.40 -8.10
N ALA A 32 -18.49 1.60 -7.82
CA ALA A 32 -19.04 2.83 -8.37
C ALA A 32 -18.94 2.92 -9.91
N VAL A 33 -17.85 2.40 -10.49
CA VAL A 33 -17.65 2.39 -11.95
C VAL A 33 -18.48 1.31 -12.63
N THR A 34 -18.60 0.12 -12.03
CA THR A 34 -19.43 -0.97 -12.58
C THR A 34 -20.93 -0.68 -12.48
N THR A 35 -21.36 0.15 -11.52
CA THR A 35 -22.76 0.59 -11.38
C THR A 35 -23.01 2.00 -11.89
N VAL A 36 -22.11 2.58 -12.70
CA VAL A 36 -22.26 3.96 -13.17
C VAL A 36 -23.47 4.10 -14.11
N GLY A 37 -24.24 5.16 -13.93
CA GLY A 37 -25.42 5.49 -14.75
C GLY A 37 -25.06 6.08 -16.12
N GLU A 38 -26.10 6.41 -16.90
CA GLU A 38 -25.98 6.92 -18.27
C GLU A 38 -25.20 8.24 -18.37
N ASP A 39 -25.19 9.05 -17.32
CA ASP A 39 -24.43 10.32 -17.27
C ASP A 39 -22.92 10.12 -17.11
N VAL A 40 -22.46 8.89 -16.84
CA VAL A 40 -21.04 8.52 -16.70
C VAL A 40 -20.27 9.39 -15.68
N VAL A 41 -20.97 9.88 -14.66
CA VAL A 41 -20.37 10.69 -13.58
C VAL A 41 -20.36 9.89 -12.28
N ILE A 42 -19.19 9.83 -11.65
CA ILE A 42 -19.06 9.33 -10.28
C ILE A 42 -19.54 10.42 -9.32
N MET A 43 -20.49 10.07 -8.45
CA MET A 43 -21.00 11.00 -7.45
C MET A 43 -19.87 11.55 -6.54
N PRO A 44 -19.87 12.86 -6.23
CA PRO A 44 -18.84 13.46 -5.40
C PRO A 44 -18.67 12.81 -4.02
N GLU A 45 -19.74 12.30 -3.41
CA GLU A 45 -19.64 11.62 -2.10
C GLU A 45 -18.85 10.32 -2.19
N ILE A 46 -18.97 9.59 -3.29
CA ILE A 46 -18.21 8.36 -3.55
C ILE A 46 -16.74 8.72 -3.76
N PHE A 47 -16.49 9.76 -4.57
CA PHE A 47 -15.12 10.24 -4.81
C PHE A 47 -14.42 10.66 -3.52
N LEU A 48 -15.15 11.35 -2.62
CA LEU A 48 -14.69 11.71 -1.29
C LEU A 48 -14.38 10.47 -0.44
N ALA A 49 -15.26 9.46 -0.44
CA ALA A 49 -15.05 8.23 0.31
C ALA A 49 -13.79 7.49 -0.14
N ILE A 50 -13.56 7.37 -1.45
CA ILE A 50 -12.36 6.75 -2.02
C ILE A 50 -11.10 7.48 -1.54
N HIS A 51 -11.06 8.80 -1.71
CA HIS A 51 -9.90 9.61 -1.31
C HIS A 51 -9.67 9.62 0.20
N PHE A 52 -10.74 9.53 1.00
CA PHE A 52 -10.63 9.44 2.45
C PHE A 52 -9.83 8.19 2.87
N PHE A 53 -10.16 7.02 2.33
CA PHE A 53 -9.42 5.79 2.64
C PHE A 53 -8.00 5.82 2.07
N GLN A 54 -7.84 6.32 0.85
CA GLN A 54 -6.55 6.36 0.17
C GLN A 54 -5.55 7.32 0.84
N ALA A 55 -5.99 8.50 1.25
CA ALA A 55 -5.15 9.48 1.94
C ALA A 55 -4.66 8.95 3.29
N ILE A 56 -5.53 8.26 4.05
CA ILE A 56 -5.12 7.64 5.32
C ILE A 56 -4.09 6.55 5.07
N ALA A 57 -4.30 5.69 4.06
CA ALA A 57 -3.35 4.65 3.69
C ALA A 57 -1.98 5.24 3.32
N GLU A 58 -1.98 6.30 2.50
CA GLU A 58 -0.78 6.99 2.05
C GLU A 58 0.01 7.58 3.21
N VAL A 59 -0.66 8.26 4.15
CA VAL A 59 0.01 8.83 5.33
C VAL A 59 0.65 7.75 6.19
N ILE A 60 0.00 6.61 6.38
CA ILE A 60 0.55 5.49 7.15
C ILE A 60 1.83 4.95 6.50
N VAL A 61 1.81 4.71 5.18
CA VAL A 61 2.97 4.17 4.48
C VAL A 61 4.09 5.21 4.38
N GLY A 62 3.77 6.43 3.98
CA GLY A 62 4.77 7.50 3.77
C GLY A 62 5.52 7.87 5.04
N SER A 63 4.86 7.91 6.19
CA SER A 63 5.50 8.29 7.47
C SER A 63 6.32 7.16 8.11
N MET A 64 5.97 5.89 7.87
CA MET A 64 6.51 4.78 8.66
C MET A 64 7.64 4.01 7.98
N VAL A 65 7.74 4.02 6.66
CA VAL A 65 8.70 3.17 5.95
C VAL A 65 10.14 3.63 6.17
N VAL A 66 10.42 4.94 6.10
CA VAL A 66 11.78 5.46 6.36
C VAL A 66 12.20 5.19 7.81
N ALA A 67 11.31 5.45 8.77
CA ALA A 67 11.57 5.15 10.18
C ALA A 67 11.84 3.66 10.41
N PHE A 68 11.13 2.78 9.70
CA PHE A 68 11.37 1.34 9.76
C PHE A 68 12.77 0.97 9.22
N ILE A 69 13.15 1.50 8.05
CA ILE A 69 14.47 1.27 7.45
C ILE A 69 15.57 1.66 8.43
N LEU A 70 15.49 2.85 9.03
CA LEU A 70 16.47 3.32 10.02
C LEU A 70 16.49 2.45 11.29
N SER A 71 15.36 1.84 11.67
CA SER A 71 15.29 0.98 12.86
C SER A 71 15.90 -0.41 12.66
N VAL A 72 16.04 -0.88 11.42
CA VAL A 72 16.54 -2.23 11.10
C VAL A 72 17.86 -2.25 10.35
N ALA A 73 18.22 -1.16 9.66
CA ALA A 73 19.46 -1.07 8.90
C ALA A 73 20.66 -0.85 9.83
N PRO A 74 21.80 -1.55 9.60
CA PRO A 74 23.05 -1.23 10.28
C PRO A 74 23.48 0.22 10.05
N LYS A 75 23.97 0.90 11.10
CA LYS A 75 24.33 2.33 11.07
C LYS A 75 25.28 2.74 9.95
N HIS A 76 26.15 1.85 9.50
CA HIS A 76 27.11 2.14 8.43
C HIS A 76 26.50 2.13 7.02
N ILE A 77 25.30 1.58 6.83
CA ILE A 77 24.58 1.55 5.54
C ILE A 77 23.19 2.19 5.57
N GLU A 78 22.77 2.79 6.69
CA GLU A 78 21.40 3.34 6.84
C GLU A 78 21.04 4.35 5.75
N ASN A 79 21.96 5.29 5.45
CA ASN A 79 21.77 6.31 4.41
C ASN A 79 21.70 5.70 3.01
N PHE A 80 22.44 4.61 2.77
CA PHE A 80 22.36 3.86 1.52
C PHE A 80 21.02 3.13 1.38
N SER A 81 20.51 2.53 2.46
CA SER A 81 19.19 1.89 2.44
C SER A 81 18.05 2.89 2.20
N VAL A 82 18.13 4.09 2.79
CA VAL A 82 17.15 5.16 2.55
C VAL A 82 17.24 5.67 1.10
N SER A 83 18.44 5.84 0.53
CA SER A 83 18.58 6.28 -0.86
C SER A 83 18.05 5.23 -1.85
N LEU A 84 18.31 3.94 -1.60
CA LEU A 84 17.76 2.83 -2.39
C LEU A 84 16.23 2.82 -2.37
N PHE A 85 15.63 3.11 -1.22
CA PHE A 85 14.18 3.24 -1.10
C PHE A 85 13.62 4.40 -1.94
N SER A 86 14.28 5.56 -1.95
CA SER A 86 13.88 6.70 -2.80
C SER A 86 13.92 6.35 -4.29
N VAL A 87 14.93 5.60 -4.74
CA VAL A 87 15.01 5.10 -6.12
C VAL A 87 13.85 4.16 -6.42
N ALA A 88 13.51 3.25 -5.49
CA ALA A 88 12.38 2.35 -5.65
C ALA A 88 11.04 3.10 -5.76
N ILE A 89 10.82 4.15 -4.98
CA ILE A 89 9.63 5.02 -5.11
C ILE A 89 9.58 5.66 -6.50
N ALA A 90 10.69 6.23 -6.97
CA ALA A 90 10.73 6.88 -8.28
C ALA A 90 10.40 5.90 -9.42
N LEU A 91 10.97 4.69 -9.38
CA LEU A 91 10.66 3.63 -10.34
C LEU A 91 9.20 3.19 -10.25
N SER A 92 8.64 3.12 -9.04
CA SER A 92 7.21 2.80 -8.84
C SER A 92 6.31 3.85 -9.48
N GLY A 93 6.70 5.14 -9.45
CA GLY A 93 6.00 6.21 -10.16
C GLY A 93 5.99 6.03 -11.68
N ILE A 94 7.11 5.61 -12.27
CA ILE A 94 7.20 5.31 -13.71
C ILE A 94 6.29 4.14 -14.07
N VAL A 95 6.31 3.07 -13.27
CA VAL A 95 5.43 1.92 -13.45
C VAL A 95 3.96 2.34 -13.35
N GLY A 96 3.61 3.16 -12.36
CA GLY A 96 2.26 3.72 -12.21
C GLY A 96 1.82 4.56 -13.42
N ALA A 97 2.72 5.36 -13.98
CA ALA A 97 2.45 6.13 -15.20
C ALA A 97 2.18 5.21 -16.41
N ALA A 98 2.96 4.14 -16.58
CA ALA A 98 2.76 3.16 -17.66
C ALA A 98 1.42 2.41 -17.52
N PHE A 99 1.02 2.10 -16.29
CA PHE A 99 -0.31 1.56 -15.99
C PHE A 99 -1.41 2.57 -16.35
N SER A 100 -1.23 3.84 -16.00
CA SER A 100 -2.19 4.90 -16.35
C SER A 100 -2.32 5.17 -17.84
N THR A 101 -1.26 5.02 -18.64
CA THR A 101 -1.36 5.15 -20.10
C THR A 101 -2.05 3.97 -20.75
N SER A 102 -2.05 2.80 -20.12
CA SER A 102 -2.74 1.61 -20.64
C SER A 102 -4.27 1.73 -20.63
N ILE A 103 -4.80 2.66 -19.82
CA ILE A 103 -6.24 2.99 -19.74
C ILE A 103 -6.59 4.35 -20.34
N ALA A 104 -5.61 5.03 -20.94
CA ALA A 104 -5.85 6.31 -21.57
C ALA A 104 -6.65 6.08 -22.85
N MET A 105 -7.86 6.65 -22.94
CA MET A 105 -8.66 6.57 -24.15
C MET A 105 -8.00 7.31 -25.31
N GLU A 106 -8.25 6.83 -26.52
CA GLU A 106 -7.80 7.52 -27.73
C GLU A 106 -8.50 8.88 -27.84
N LYS A 107 -7.77 9.87 -28.35
CA LYS A 107 -8.32 11.21 -28.56
C LYS A 107 -9.48 11.08 -29.57
N CYS A 108 -10.66 11.58 -29.18
CA CYS A 108 -11.94 11.54 -29.91
C CYS A 108 -12.84 10.31 -29.69
N GLN A 109 -12.54 9.41 -28.73
CA GLN A 109 -13.50 8.38 -28.33
C GLN A 109 -14.60 8.99 -27.44
N GLU A 110 -15.87 8.80 -27.80
CA GLU A 110 -17.00 9.25 -26.98
C GLU A 110 -17.08 8.44 -25.68
N ILE A 111 -17.26 9.13 -24.56
CA ILE A 111 -17.41 8.49 -23.25
C ILE A 111 -18.81 7.91 -23.18
N THR A 112 -18.96 6.65 -23.59
CA THR A 112 -20.21 5.90 -23.43
C THR A 112 -20.17 5.08 -22.14
N GLN A 113 -21.35 4.80 -21.60
CA GLN A 113 -21.51 3.98 -20.40
C GLN A 113 -20.88 2.59 -20.57
N GLU A 114 -21.05 1.97 -21.74
CA GLU A 114 -20.47 0.65 -22.05
C GLU A 114 -18.95 0.68 -22.02
N ILE A 115 -18.32 1.70 -22.61
CA ILE A 115 -16.85 1.87 -22.59
C ILE A 115 -16.36 2.06 -21.15
N VAL A 116 -17.06 2.84 -20.33
CA VAL A 116 -16.62 3.08 -18.95
C VAL A 116 -16.80 1.85 -18.05
N GLN A 117 -17.92 1.15 -18.17
CA GLN A 117 -18.15 -0.08 -17.41
C GLN A 117 -17.18 -1.19 -17.80
N THR A 118 -16.83 -1.31 -19.09
CA THR A 118 -15.90 -2.34 -19.56
C THR A 118 -14.44 -1.93 -19.33
N VAL A 119 -13.97 -0.84 -19.95
CA VAL A 119 -12.55 -0.45 -19.91
C VAL A 119 -12.12 -0.01 -18.52
N TYR A 120 -12.85 0.93 -17.89
CA TYR A 120 -12.49 1.40 -16.55
C TYR A 120 -12.93 0.40 -15.47
N GLY A 121 -14.11 -0.23 -15.62
CA GLY A 121 -14.60 -1.20 -14.64
C GLY A 121 -13.71 -2.43 -14.53
N ASP A 122 -13.35 -3.08 -15.64
CA ASP A 122 -12.45 -4.25 -15.63
C ASP A 122 -11.07 -3.88 -15.08
N TYR A 123 -10.58 -2.67 -15.42
CA TYR A 123 -9.30 -2.19 -14.93
C TYR A 123 -9.29 -1.91 -13.43
N PHE A 124 -10.31 -1.21 -12.91
CA PHE A 124 -10.41 -0.98 -11.47
C PHE A 124 -10.68 -2.28 -10.70
N GLN A 125 -11.40 -3.23 -11.30
CA GLN A 125 -11.55 -4.58 -10.75
C GLN A 125 -10.20 -5.29 -10.66
N LEU A 126 -9.37 -5.23 -11.71
CA LEU A 126 -8.00 -5.74 -11.66
C LEU A 126 -7.19 -5.08 -10.54
N LEU A 127 -7.23 -3.75 -10.42
CA LEU A 127 -6.54 -3.03 -9.35
C LEU A 127 -7.06 -3.42 -7.95
N THR A 128 -8.35 -3.69 -7.80
CA THR A 128 -8.94 -4.17 -6.56
C THR A 128 -8.42 -5.56 -6.19
N VAL A 129 -8.37 -6.48 -7.15
CA VAL A 129 -7.81 -7.82 -6.94
C VAL A 129 -6.34 -7.72 -6.55
N LEU A 130 -5.56 -6.91 -7.26
CA LEU A 130 -4.15 -6.67 -6.93
C LEU A 130 -3.99 -6.07 -5.54
N ALA A 131 -4.84 -5.12 -5.13
CA ALA A 131 -4.81 -4.54 -3.79
C ALA A 131 -5.09 -5.60 -2.70
N VAL A 132 -6.05 -6.50 -2.92
CA VAL A 132 -6.33 -7.62 -2.01
C VAL A 132 -5.15 -8.59 -1.94
N VAL A 133 -4.51 -8.90 -3.07
CA VAL A 133 -3.29 -9.72 -3.11
C VAL A 133 -2.16 -9.05 -2.32
N MET A 134 -2.00 -7.73 -2.45
CA MET A 134 -1.02 -6.96 -1.68
C MET A 134 -1.29 -7.00 -0.17
N VAL A 135 -2.55 -7.05 0.27
CA VAL A 135 -2.88 -7.30 1.68
C VAL A 135 -2.34 -8.65 2.14
N ALA A 136 -2.53 -9.71 1.35
CA ALA A 136 -2.03 -11.04 1.67
C ALA A 136 -0.50 -11.07 1.74
N ILE A 137 0.18 -10.46 0.76
CA ILE A 137 1.64 -10.33 0.72
C ILE A 137 2.16 -9.54 1.93
N ALA A 138 1.54 -8.40 2.26
CA ALA A 138 1.94 -7.57 3.40
C ALA A 138 1.77 -8.32 4.73
N ARG A 139 0.69 -9.10 4.88
CA ARG A 139 0.47 -9.96 6.04
C ARG A 139 1.52 -11.05 6.14
N ALA A 140 1.81 -11.76 5.05
CA ALA A 140 2.84 -12.79 5.01
C ALA A 140 4.23 -12.21 5.33
N GLY A 141 4.60 -11.10 4.69
CA GLY A 141 5.87 -10.40 4.93
C GLY A 141 6.01 -9.94 6.38
N SER A 142 4.93 -9.44 7.00
CA SER A 142 4.93 -9.07 8.42
C SER A 142 5.27 -10.25 9.34
N VAL A 143 4.76 -11.45 9.03
CA VAL A 143 5.10 -12.67 9.80
C VAL A 143 6.57 -13.03 9.60
N VAL A 144 7.07 -12.98 8.37
CA VAL A 144 8.48 -13.32 8.05
C VAL A 144 9.44 -12.36 8.75
N ILE A 145 9.21 -11.04 8.65
CA ILE A 145 10.07 -10.02 9.27
C ILE A 145 10.10 -10.21 10.80
N ARG A 146 8.95 -10.46 11.43
CA ARG A 146 8.90 -10.71 12.88
C ARG A 146 9.74 -11.92 13.28
N ARG A 147 9.73 -13.00 12.48
CA ARG A 147 10.57 -14.18 12.73
C ARG A 147 12.06 -13.88 12.58
N MET A 148 12.44 -13.12 11.54
CA MET A 148 13.84 -12.74 11.32
C MET A 148 14.38 -11.83 12.43
N VAL A 149 13.61 -10.82 12.84
CA VAL A 149 14.00 -9.92 13.93
C VAL A 149 14.06 -10.67 15.27
N GLY A 150 13.16 -11.62 15.51
CA GLY A 150 13.22 -12.50 16.68
C GLY A 150 14.50 -13.34 16.72
N ALA A 151 14.81 -14.02 15.62
CA ALA A 151 16.01 -14.86 15.52
C ALA A 151 17.31 -14.04 15.66
N ALA A 152 17.34 -12.81 15.16
CA ALA A 152 18.48 -11.91 15.31
C ALA A 152 18.71 -11.54 16.79
N LYS A 153 17.65 -11.21 17.53
CA LYS A 153 17.75 -10.90 18.97
C LYS A 153 18.20 -12.10 19.80
N GLU A 154 17.73 -13.30 19.47
CA GLU A 154 18.19 -14.54 20.13
C GLU A 154 19.67 -14.81 19.86
N SER A 155 20.13 -14.53 18.64
CA SER A 155 21.54 -14.66 18.26
C SER A 155 22.42 -13.65 18.99
N GLU A 156 21.97 -12.39 19.13
CA GLU A 156 22.68 -11.37 19.92
C GLU A 156 22.72 -11.72 21.42
N ALA A 157 21.64 -12.26 21.97
CA ALA A 157 21.60 -12.69 23.38
C ALA A 157 22.53 -13.88 23.68
N GLN A 158 22.74 -14.78 22.71
CA GLN A 158 23.72 -15.87 22.83
C GLN A 158 25.16 -15.42 22.57
N ALA A 159 25.36 -14.31 21.86
CA ALA A 159 26.68 -13.77 21.54
C ALA A 159 27.27 -12.85 22.62
N GLN A 160 26.51 -12.48 23.67
CA GLN A 160 27.07 -11.79 24.84
C GLN A 160 27.87 -12.78 25.70
N PRO A 161 29.20 -12.60 25.86
CA PRO A 161 29.94 -13.39 26.83
C PRO A 161 29.47 -12.99 28.23
N VAL A 162 29.19 -13.98 29.07
CA VAL A 162 29.05 -13.82 30.51
C VAL A 162 30.33 -13.16 31.02
N GLU A 163 30.28 -11.86 31.34
CA GLU A 163 31.31 -11.24 32.18
C GLU A 163 31.23 -11.91 33.55
N ILE A 164 32.26 -12.72 33.85
CA ILE A 164 32.58 -13.22 35.19
C ILE A 164 33.46 -12.19 35.89
#